data_AF-A0A2W4E824-F1
#
_entry.id   AF-A0A2W4E824-F1
#
_cell.length_a   1.000
_cell.length_b   1.000
_cell.length_c   1.000
_cell.angle_alpha   90.00
_cell.angle_beta   90.00
_cell.angle_gamma   90.00
#
_symmetry.space_group_name_H-M   'P 1'
#
loop_
_entity.id
_entity.type
_entity.pdbx_description
1 polymer ?
#
loop_
_entity_poly.entity_id
_entity_poly.type
_entity_poly.pdbx_seq_one_letter_code
_entity_poly.pdbx_strand_id
1 'polypeptide(L)' 'MPLYIKDDAIDRLARRYQMLTQASSKTEAVRRALQLALDKELAKPVLEDIAVAFCRDLKKKAEQRVSASGASGTRAGEES' A
#
# COMPACT_ATOMS: atom_id res chain seq x y z
N MET A 1 -5.39 -19.49 24.83
CA MET A 1 -6.68 -19.26 25.53
C MET A 1 -7.75 -18.90 24.51
N PRO A 2 -9.00 -19.40 24.63
CA PRO A 2 -10.10 -18.94 23.80
C PRO A 2 -10.48 -17.51 24.21
N LEU A 3 -10.55 -16.59 23.24
CA LEU A 3 -10.93 -15.21 23.43
C LEU A 3 -12.47 -15.15 23.62
N TYR A 4 -12.93 -15.02 24.86
CA TYR A 4 -14.37 -14.99 25.17
C TYR A 4 -14.87 -13.54 25.12
N ILE A 5 -15.32 -13.12 23.94
CA ILE A 5 -15.83 -11.77 23.73
C ILE A 5 -17.31 -11.74 24.11
N LYS A 6 -17.63 -11.26 25.32
CA LYS A 6 -19.01 -10.96 25.78
C LYS A 6 -19.43 -9.55 25.37
N ASP A 7 -19.40 -9.29 24.07
CA ASP A 7 -19.93 -8.05 23.49
C ASP A 7 -20.84 -8.41 22.33
N ASP A 8 -22.14 -8.11 22.48
CA ASP A 8 -23.15 -8.38 21.46
C ASP A 8 -22.89 -7.61 20.16
N ALA A 9 -22.22 -6.46 20.22
CA ALA A 9 -21.81 -5.74 19.03
C ALA A 9 -20.75 -6.51 18.24
N ILE A 10 -19.82 -7.17 18.93
CA ILE A 10 -18.78 -7.99 18.28
C ILE A 10 -19.39 -9.28 17.72
N ASP A 11 -20.35 -9.91 18.40
CA ASP A 11 -21.05 -11.08 17.84
C ASP A 11 -21.80 -10.74 16.54
N ARG A 12 -22.44 -9.56 16.49
CA ARG A 12 -23.10 -9.05 15.27
C ARG A 12 -22.10 -8.85 14.12
N LEU A 13 -20.95 -8.24 14.41
CA LEU A 13 -19.88 -8.05 13.41
C LEU A 13 -19.33 -9.38 12.93
N ALA A 14 -19.04 -10.31 13.85
CA ALA A 14 -18.52 -11.64 13.53
C ALA A 14 -19.50 -12.43 12.66
N ARG A 15 -20.81 -12.39 12.97
CA ARG A 15 -21.85 -13.02 12.12
C ARG A 15 -21.90 -12.41 10.73
N ARG A 16 -21.91 -11.07 10.63
CA ARG A 16 -21.96 -10.38 9.35
C ARG A 16 -20.74 -10.69 8.49
N TYR A 17 -19.56 -10.70 9.11
CA TYR A 17 -18.31 -11.05 8.44
C TYR A 17 -18.24 -12.53 8.07
N GLN A 18 -18.73 -13.43 8.94
CA GLN A 18 -18.86 -14.86 8.65
C GLN A 18 -19.76 -15.09 7.43
N MET A 19 -20.93 -14.45 7.36
CA MET A 19 -21.84 -14.56 6.21
C MET A 19 -21.20 -14.03 4.93
N LEU A 20 -20.48 -12.90 5.01
CA LEU A 20 -19.81 -12.29 3.88
C LEU A 20 -18.66 -13.16 3.32
N THR A 21 -17.87 -13.75 4.22
CA THR A 21 -16.69 -14.58 3.87
C THR A 21 -16.99 -16.06 3.76
N GLN A 22 -18.24 -16.46 4.03
CA GLN A 22 -18.71 -17.84 4.10
C GLN A 22 -17.83 -18.74 5.01
N ALA A 23 -17.31 -18.16 6.09
CA ALA A 23 -16.45 -18.89 7.02
C ALA A 23 -17.24 -19.93 7.81
N SER A 24 -16.60 -21.09 8.05
CA SER A 24 -17.22 -22.22 8.77
C SER A 24 -17.58 -21.90 10.21
N SER A 25 -16.90 -20.96 10.86
CA SER A 25 -17.20 -20.50 12.21
C SER A 25 -16.93 -19.00 12.38
N LYS A 26 -17.58 -18.40 13.37
CA LYS A 26 -17.32 -17.01 13.78
C LYS A 26 -15.86 -16.80 14.18
N THR A 27 -15.26 -17.78 14.86
CA THR A 27 -13.85 -17.73 15.28
C THR A 27 -12.92 -17.66 14.08
N GLU A 28 -13.15 -18.47 13.05
CA GLU A 28 -12.36 -18.44 11.82
C GLU A 28 -12.58 -17.14 11.04
N ALA A 29 -13.82 -16.63 11.02
CA ALA A 29 -14.14 -15.34 10.42
C ALA A 29 -13.35 -14.20 11.11
N VAL A 30 -13.36 -14.15 12.45
CA VAL A 30 -12.64 -13.16 13.24
C VAL A 30 -11.12 -13.31 13.07
N ARG A 31 -10.60 -14.54 13.07
CA ARG A 31 -9.18 -14.80 12.83
C ARG A 31 -8.72 -14.21 11.50
N ARG A 32 -9.47 -14.46 10.43
CA ARG A 32 -9.15 -13.92 9.09
C ARG A 32 -9.26 -12.40 9.04
N ALA A 33 -10.27 -11.82 9.67
CA ALA A 33 -10.43 -10.38 9.74
C ALA A 33 -9.23 -9.70 10.43
N LEU A 34 -8.78 -10.27 11.56
CA LEU A 34 -7.65 -9.76 12.31
C LEU A 34 -6.34 -9.91 11.53
N GLN A 35 -6.13 -11.05 10.88
CA GLN A 35 -4.93 -11.26 10.06
C GLN A 35 -4.87 -10.23 8.92
N LEU A 36 -5.97 -10.01 8.20
CA LEU A 36 -6.04 -9.00 7.15
C LEU A 36 -5.82 -7.58 7.66
N ALA A 37 -6.31 -7.26 8.86
CA ALA A 37 -6.08 -5.95 9.46
C ALA A 37 -4.60 -5.78 9.85
N LEU A 38 -3.98 -6.81 10.42
CA LEU A 38 -2.55 -6.81 10.74
C LEU A 38 -1.70 -6.71 9.49
N ASP A 39 -1.98 -7.51 8.46
CA ASP A 39 -1.25 -7.47 7.20
C ASP A 39 -1.36 -6.09 6.57
N LYS A 40 -2.53 -5.43 6.64
CA LYS A 40 -2.71 -4.05 6.16
C LYS A 40 -1.90 -3.04 6.97
N GLU A 41 -1.90 -3.15 8.30
CA GLU A 41 -1.11 -2.25 9.15
C GLU A 41 0.40 -2.45 8.96
N LEU A 42 0.84 -3.70 8.80
CA LEU A 42 2.24 -4.05 8.54
C LEU A 42 2.68 -3.70 7.12
N ALA A 43 1.78 -3.77 6.14
CA ALA A 43 2.04 -3.42 4.75
C ALA A 43 1.95 -1.90 4.49
N LYS A 44 1.56 -1.09 5.48
CA LYS A 44 1.68 0.36 5.34
C LYS A 44 3.16 0.68 5.16
N PRO A 45 3.59 1.22 4.00
CA PRO A 45 4.97 1.63 3.84
C PRO A 45 5.28 2.63 4.93
N VAL A 46 6.41 2.44 5.59
CA VAL A 46 6.87 3.38 6.60
C VAL A 46 7.01 4.73 5.89
N LEU A 47 6.67 5.82 6.57
CA LEU A 47 6.71 7.17 5.97
C LEU A 47 8.07 7.47 5.30
N GLU A 48 9.13 6.87 5.83
CA GLU A 48 10.49 6.88 5.31
C GLU A 48 10.59 6.25 3.90
N ASP A 49 9.97 5.09 3.65
CA ASP A 49 9.96 4.44 2.33
C ASP A 49 9.23 5.30 1.30
N ILE A 50 8.13 5.95 1.70
CA ILE A 50 7.38 6.87 0.85
C ILE A 50 8.25 8.10 0.50
N ALA A 51 8.95 8.66 1.50
CA ALA A 51 9.83 9.81 1.30
C ALA A 51 11.02 9.48 0.38
N VAL A 52 11.63 8.30 0.55
CA VAL A 52 12.74 7.84 -0.30
C VAL A 52 12.27 7.62 -1.74
N ALA A 53 11.09 6.99 -1.93
CA ALA A 53 10.51 6.82 -3.26
C ALA A 53 10.21 8.18 -3.93
N PHE A 54 9.63 9.12 -3.19
CA PHE A 54 9.33 10.45 -3.69
C PHE A 54 10.60 11.22 -4.10
N CYS A 55 11.64 11.24 -3.26
CA CYS A 55 12.92 11.88 -3.58
C CYS A 55 13.58 11.26 -4.82
N ARG A 56 13.52 9.93 -4.96
CA ARG A 56 14.03 9.22 -6.14
C ARG A 56 13.28 9.62 -7.41
N ASP A 57 11.95 9.72 -7.34
CA ASP A 57 11.11 10.12 -8.48
C ASP A 57 11.36 11.58 -8.90
N LEU A 58 11.56 12.49 -7.93
CA LEU A 58 11.95 13.86 -8.21
C LEU A 58 13.30 13.94 -8.93
N LYS A 59 14.30 13.18 -8.46
CA LYS A 59 15.62 13.14 -9.11
C LYS A 59 15.54 12.60 -10.53
N LYS A 60 14.80 11.51 -10.75
CA LYS A 60 14.59 10.92 -12.09
C LYS A 60 13.89 11.90 -13.04
N LYS A 61 12.88 12.63 -12.57
CA LYS A 61 12.21 13.68 -13.37
C LYS A 61 13.15 14.84 -13.73
N ALA A 62 14.03 15.25 -12.80
CA ALA A 62 15.02 16.29 -13.06
C ALA A 62 16.03 15.83 -14.12
N GLU A 63 16.56 14.61 -14.01
CA GLU A 63 17.48 14.02 -14.98
C GLU A 63 16.85 13.88 -16.37
N GLN A 64 15.56 13.50 -16.44
CA GLN A 64 14.79 13.45 -17.69
C GLN A 64 14.58 14.83 -18.33
N ARG A 65 14.36 15.88 -17.53
CA ARG A 65 14.28 17.25 -18.05
C ARG A 65 15.63 17.73 -18.58
N VAL A 66 16.71 17.43 -17.87
CA VAL A 66 18.06 17.82 -18.27
C VAL A 66 18.46 17.12 -19.56
N SER A 67 18.22 15.80 -19.69
CA SER A 67 18.49 15.06 -20.92
C SER A 67 17.62 15.50 -22.10
N ALA A 68 16.34 15.83 -21.85
CA ALA A 68 15.46 16.41 -22.87
C ALA A 68 15.92 17.80 -23.35
N SER A 69 16.49 18.62 -22.46
CA SER A 69 17.04 19.94 -22.82
C SER A 69 18.42 19.87 -23.49
N GLY A 70 19.24 18.87 -23.15
CA GLY A 70 20.55 18.65 -23.76
C GLY A 70 20.46 18.12 -25.19
N ALA A 71 19.40 17.38 -25.52
CA ALA A 71 19.18 16.85 -26.87
C ALA A 71 18.78 17.92 -27.91
N SER A 72 18.29 19.09 -27.48
CA SER A 72 17.94 20.20 -28.39
C SER A 72 19.09 21.16 -28.71
N GLY A 73 20.27 20.98 -28.09
CA GLY A 73 21.39 21.93 -28.18
C GLY A 73 22.48 21.64 -29.21
N THR A 74 22.52 20.45 -29.83
CA THR A 74 23.73 19.97 -30.55
C THR A 74 23.57 19.79 -32.07
N ARG A 75 22.68 20.55 -32.73
CA ARG A 75 22.52 20.51 -34.21
C ARG A 75 22.57 21.89 -34.88
N ALA A 76 23.53 22.73 -34.51
CA ALA A 76 23.80 23.95 -35.26
C ALA A 76 25.30 24.22 -35.31
N GLY A 77 25.95 23.84 -36.41
CA GLY A 77 27.28 24.35 -36.77
C GLY A 77 28.27 23.28 -37.22
N GLU A 78 28.09 22.74 -38.43
CA GLU A 78 29.22 22.32 -39.29
C GLU A 78 28.73 22.17 -40.74
N GLU A 79 28.57 23.31 -41.40
CA GLU A 79 28.57 23.44 -42.86
C GLU A 79 29.41 24.67 -43.20
N SER A 80 30.67 24.45 -43.61
CA SER A 80 31.43 25.19 -44.64
C SER A 80 32.90 24.76 -44.65
#